data_AF-A0A950JL98-F1
#
_entry.id   AF-A0A950JL98-F1
#
_cell.length_a   1.000
_cell.length_b   1.000
_cell.length_c   1.000
_cell.angle_alpha   90.00
_cell.angle_beta   90.00
_cell.angle_gamma   90.00
#
_symmetry.space_group_name_H-M   'P 1'
#
loop_
_entity.id
_entity.type
_entity.pdbx_description
1 polymer ?
#
loop_
_entity_poly.entity_id
_entity_poly.type
_entity_poly.pdbx_seq_one_letter_code
_entity_poly.pdbx_strand_id
1 'polypeptide(L)'
;MALQDAEPSELESALPAHPQKRDALGQFCFIIHFLPLMYVVSGWLAPWHGALIFYLVFLPAMFLQWKLNKSSCVLNNIESLIRTGRWRNPANREEGAWLRTLVNGKTGWNLSRTAMDIFINGVMVLFWLLALARLRAWV
;
A
#
# COMPACT_ATOMS: atom_id res chain seq x y z
N MET A 1 -24.68 26.10 -19.76
CA MET A 1 -24.21 24.86 -19.11
C MET A 1 -23.12 25.27 -18.15
N ALA A 2 -23.50 25.56 -16.90
CA ALA A 2 -22.59 26.09 -15.89
C ALA A 2 -21.66 24.98 -15.40
N LEU A 3 -20.36 25.26 -15.36
CA LEU A 3 -19.35 24.44 -14.72
C LEU A 3 -19.65 24.47 -13.22
N GLN A 4 -20.12 23.35 -12.69
CA GLN A 4 -20.34 23.16 -11.27
C GLN A 4 -18.96 23.01 -10.65
N ASP A 5 -18.46 24.12 -10.09
CA ASP A 5 -17.25 24.14 -9.27
C ASP A 5 -17.39 23.06 -8.21
N ALA A 6 -16.55 22.03 -8.30
CA ALA A 6 -16.52 20.95 -7.34
C ALA A 6 -16.08 21.54 -6.00
N GLU A 7 -17.06 21.77 -5.11
CA GLU A 7 -16.82 22.07 -3.70
C GLU A 7 -15.76 21.09 -3.17
N PRO A 8 -14.61 21.59 -2.67
CA PRO A 8 -13.62 20.73 -2.04
C PRO A 8 -14.32 20.01 -0.88
N SER A 9 -14.47 18.69 -1.00
CA SER A 9 -15.21 17.89 -0.03
C SER A 9 -14.72 18.22 1.38
N GLU A 10 -15.61 18.32 2.37
CA GLU A 10 -15.27 18.61 3.77
C GLU A 10 -14.17 17.69 4.36
N LEU A 11 -13.88 16.57 3.69
CA LEU A 11 -12.74 15.68 3.94
C LEU A 11 -11.37 16.31 3.67
N GLU A 12 -11.28 17.28 2.76
CA GLU A 12 -10.05 17.96 2.36
C GLU A 12 -9.71 19.11 3.32
N SER A 13 -10.73 19.77 3.88
CA SER A 13 -10.60 20.78 4.94
C SER A 13 -10.35 20.18 6.34
N ALA A 14 -10.64 18.90 6.54
CA ALA A 14 -10.34 18.17 7.78
C ALA A 14 -8.88 17.69 7.89
N LEU A 15 -8.05 17.89 6.86
CA LEU A 15 -6.64 17.50 6.89
C LEU A 15 -5.82 18.58 7.61
N PRO A 16 -5.13 18.26 8.72
CA PRO A 16 -4.35 19.26 9.47
C PRO A 16 -3.26 19.88 8.57
N ALA A 17 -3.14 21.21 8.66
CA ALA A 17 -2.22 22.06 7.88
C ALA A 17 -0.74 21.68 8.04
N HIS A 18 -0.39 20.93 9.09
CA HIS A 18 0.94 20.39 9.29
C HIS A 18 0.89 18.86 9.43
N PRO A 19 1.73 18.12 8.69
CA PRO A 19 1.86 16.69 8.93
C PRO A 19 2.37 16.49 10.36
N GLN A 20 1.54 15.88 11.23
CA GLN A 20 2.00 15.44 12.54
C GLN A 20 3.25 14.57 12.35
N LYS A 21 4.33 14.90 13.07
CA LYS A 21 5.52 14.05 13.09
C LYS A 21 5.11 12.65 13.52
N ARG A 22 5.52 11.64 12.75
CA ARG A 22 5.37 10.23 13.15
C ARG A 22 6.06 10.05 14.50
N ASP A 23 5.34 9.51 15.47
CA ASP A 23 5.96 9.03 16.71
C ASP A 23 6.70 7.71 16.46
N ALA A 24 7.29 7.13 17.50
CA ALA A 24 8.09 5.91 17.38
C ALA A 24 7.29 4.71 16.84
N LEU A 25 6.03 4.54 17.24
CA LEU A 25 5.18 3.45 16.79
C LEU A 25 4.82 3.60 15.31
N GLY A 26 4.44 4.81 14.89
CA GLY A 26 4.11 5.10 13.50
C GLY A 26 5.34 4.96 12.61
N GLN A 27 6.52 5.39 13.09
CA GLN A 27 7.78 5.20 12.37
C GLN A 27 8.14 3.71 12.24
N PHE A 28 7.92 2.91 13.29
CA PHE A 28 8.15 1.48 13.25
C PHE A 28 7.23 0.77 12.26
N CYS A 29 5.92 1.03 12.33
CA CYS A 29 4.94 0.50 11.38
C CYS A 29 5.29 0.92 9.95
N PHE A 30 5.69 2.17 9.74
CA PHE A 30 6.12 2.69 8.45
C PHE A 30 7.35 1.96 7.90
N ILE A 31 8.36 1.69 8.74
CA ILE A 31 9.57 0.97 8.32
C ILE A 31 9.25 -0.49 7.98
N ILE A 32 8.43 -1.16 8.78
CA ILE A 32 8.07 -2.56 8.53
C ILE A 32 7.35 -2.75 7.19
N HIS A 33 6.59 -1.76 6.71
CA HIS A 33 5.97 -1.82 5.38
C HIS A 33 6.97 -1.97 4.23
N PHE A 34 8.23 -1.59 4.42
CA PHE A 34 9.26 -1.83 3.42
C PHE A 34 9.60 -3.32 3.25
N LEU A 35 9.40 -4.16 4.27
CA LEU A 35 9.68 -5.60 4.16
C LEU A 35 8.81 -6.28 3.10
N PRO A 36 7.46 -6.21 3.14
CA PRO A 36 6.64 -6.77 2.08
C PRO A 36 6.86 -6.04 0.74
N LEU A 37 7.14 -4.74 0.73
CA LEU A 37 7.46 -4.02 -0.51
C LEU A 37 8.73 -4.58 -1.18
N MET A 38 9.81 -4.75 -0.42
CA MET A 38 11.07 -5.31 -0.92
C MET A 38 10.88 -6.75 -1.39
N TYR A 39 10.08 -7.53 -0.67
CA TYR A 39 9.73 -8.88 -1.07
C TYR A 39 8.91 -8.90 -2.36
N VAL A 40 7.91 -8.03 -2.53
CA VAL A 40 7.13 -7.89 -3.77
C VAL A 40 8.03 -7.53 -4.95
N VAL A 41 8.98 -6.61 -4.79
CA VAL A 41 9.83 -6.17 -5.90
C VAL A 41 10.90 -7.20 -6.28
N SER A 42 11.47 -7.91 -5.31
CA SER A 42 12.63 -8.79 -5.53
C SER A 42 12.33 -10.29 -5.44
N GLY A 43 11.18 -10.69 -4.89
CA GLY A 43 10.88 -12.09 -4.59
C GLY A 43 10.79 -13.01 -5.80
N TRP A 44 10.43 -12.48 -6.97
CA TRP A 44 10.47 -13.22 -8.25
C TRP A 44 11.90 -13.59 -8.68
N LEU A 45 12.94 -12.97 -8.11
CA LEU A 45 14.34 -13.31 -8.36
C LEU A 45 14.86 -14.46 -7.49
N ALA A 46 14.05 -14.98 -6.57
CA ALA A 46 14.48 -16.01 -5.64
C ALA A 46 15.01 -17.26 -6.38
N PRO A 47 16.20 -17.78 -6.02
CA PRO A 47 16.80 -18.93 -6.67
C PRO A 47 16.22 -20.26 -6.18
N TRP A 48 15.21 -20.26 -5.31
CA TRP A 48 14.61 -21.48 -4.74
C TRP A 48 13.19 -21.68 -5.26
N HIS A 49 12.89 -22.87 -5.78
CA HIS A 49 11.57 -23.23 -6.33
C HIS A 49 10.43 -22.96 -5.34
N GLY A 50 10.59 -23.41 -4.09
CA GLY A 50 9.58 -23.23 -3.05
C GLY A 50 9.31 -21.76 -2.74
N ALA A 51 10.34 -20.91 -2.77
CA ALA A 51 10.18 -19.47 -2.56
C ALA A 51 9.41 -18.82 -3.72
N LEU A 52 9.61 -19.28 -4.96
CA LEU A 52 8.90 -18.81 -6.13
C LEU A 52 7.42 -19.24 -6.12
N ILE A 53 7.12 -20.48 -5.72
CA ILE A 53 5.74 -20.95 -5.50
C ILE A 53 5.06 -20.12 -4.42
N PHE A 54 5.72 -19.93 -3.27
CA PHE A 54 5.19 -19.11 -2.19
C PHE A 54 4.91 -17.68 -2.67
N TYR A 55 5.82 -17.07 -3.43
CA TYR A 55 5.65 -15.74 -4.02
C TYR A 55 4.41 -15.65 -4.92
N LEU A 56 4.19 -16.66 -5.77
CA LEU A 56 3.05 -16.73 -6.69
C LEU A 56 1.69 -16.82 -5.99
N VAL A 57 1.65 -17.41 -4.80
CA VAL A 57 0.45 -17.46 -3.93
C VAL A 57 0.34 -16.19 -3.09
N PHE A 58 1.46 -15.68 -2.59
CA PHE A 58 1.54 -14.52 -1.71
C PHE A 58 0.99 -13.24 -2.38
N LEU A 59 1.37 -12.96 -3.63
CA LEU A 59 0.92 -11.74 -4.32
C LEU A 59 -0.61 -11.66 -4.48
N PRO A 60 -1.30 -12.68 -5.02
CA PRO A 60 -2.77 -12.71 -5.05
C PRO A 60 -3.39 -12.62 -3.66
N ALA A 61 -2.83 -13.32 -2.66
CA ALA A 61 -3.33 -13.28 -1.29
C ALA A 61 -3.22 -11.86 -0.69
N MET A 62 -2.11 -11.17 -0.92
CA MET A 62 -1.90 -9.78 -0.49
C MET A 62 -2.87 -8.83 -1.19
N PHE A 63 -3.06 -8.98 -2.51
CA PHE A 63 -4.05 -8.19 -3.26
C PHE A 63 -5.47 -8.41 -2.72
N LEU A 64 -5.85 -9.66 -2.48
CA LEU A 64 -7.15 -10.01 -1.92
C LEU A 64 -7.31 -9.46 -0.50
N GLN A 65 -6.28 -9.57 0.35
CA GLN A 65 -6.25 -8.97 1.67
C GLN A 65 -6.54 -7.47 1.59
N TRP A 66 -5.90 -6.73 0.68
CA TRP A 66 -6.16 -5.31 0.49
C TRP A 66 -7.58 -5.03 0.03
N LYS A 67 -8.10 -5.77 -0.96
CA LYS A 67 -9.48 -5.57 -1.45
C LYS A 67 -10.52 -5.82 -0.37
N LEU A 68 -10.36 -6.90 0.41
CA LEU A 68 -11.25 -7.21 1.52
C LEU A 68 -11.08 -6.24 2.70
N ASN A 69 -9.90 -5.63 2.84
CA ASN A 69 -9.59 -4.68 3.92
C ASN A 69 -9.69 -3.20 3.47
N LYS A 70 -10.53 -2.88 2.49
CA LYS A 70 -10.76 -1.50 1.96
C LYS A 70 -9.46 -0.76 1.62
N SER A 71 -8.57 -1.46 0.90
CA SER A 71 -7.23 -1.03 0.50
C SER A 71 -6.26 -0.73 1.65
N SER A 72 -6.54 -1.17 2.88
CA SER A 72 -5.63 -1.00 4.02
C SER A 72 -4.72 -2.22 4.21
N CYS A 73 -3.46 -1.95 4.56
CA CYS A 73 -2.54 -2.98 5.04
C CYS A 73 -2.92 -3.39 6.46
N VAL A 74 -2.76 -4.68 6.80
CA VAL A 74 -2.97 -5.20 8.15
C VAL A 74 -2.12 -4.45 9.18
N LEU A 75 -0.91 -4.04 8.81
CA LEU A 75 0.00 -3.28 9.69
C LEU A 75 -0.59 -1.94 10.12
N ASN A 76 -1.26 -1.21 9.21
CA ASN A 76 -1.93 0.04 9.55
C ASN A 76 -3.12 -0.19 10.48
N ASN A 77 -3.83 -1.30 10.29
CA ASN A 77 -4.94 -1.67 11.17
C ASN A 77 -4.46 -2.08 12.56
N ILE A 78 -3.32 -2.78 12.65
CA ILE A 78 -2.66 -3.10 13.92
C ILE A 78 -2.24 -1.82 14.63
N GLU A 79 -1.66 -0.87 13.91
CA GLU A 79 -1.32 0.45 14.47
C GLU A 79 -2.58 1.17 15.00
N SER A 80 -3.64 1.24 14.19
CA SER A 80 -4.93 1.81 14.60
C SER A 80 -5.49 1.09 15.84
N LEU A 81 -5.39 -0.25 15.91
CA LEU A 81 -5.85 -1.04 17.04
C LEU A 81 -5.08 -0.73 18.32
N ILE A 82 -3.75 -0.65 18.24
CA ILE A 82 -2.89 -0.32 19.38
C ILE A 82 -3.17 1.09 19.89
N ARG A 83 -3.38 2.06 18.98
CA ARG A 83 -3.56 3.48 19.34
C ARG A 83 -4.94 3.82 19.86
N THR A 84 -5.97 3.22 19.26
CA THR A 84 -7.36 3.66 19.45
C THR A 84 -8.27 2.57 19.99
N GLY A 85 -7.76 1.35 20.15
CA GLY A 85 -8.58 0.17 20.45
C GLY A 85 -9.48 -0.26 19.30
N ARG A 86 -9.39 0.37 18.12
CA ARG A 86 -10.22 0.08 16.95
C ARG A 86 -9.36 -0.44 15.81
N TRP A 87 -9.81 -1.53 15.20
CA TRP A 87 -9.14 -2.11 14.02
C TRP A 87 -9.00 -1.13 12.84
N ARG A 88 -9.90 -0.15 12.76
CA ARG A 88 -9.88 0.91 11.76
C ARG A 88 -10.11 2.25 12.40
N ASN A 89 -9.36 3.25 11.95
CA ASN A 89 -9.51 4.61 12.39
C ASN A 89 -9.49 5.54 11.17
N PRO A 90 -10.62 6.17 10.80
CA PRO A 90 -10.66 7.09 9.67
C PRO A 90 -9.74 8.32 9.86
N ALA A 91 -9.31 8.63 11.08
CA ALA A 91 -8.31 9.67 11.34
C ALA A 91 -6.86 9.24 11.05
N ASN A 92 -6.60 7.95 10.76
CA ASN A 92 -5.27 7.48 10.38
C ASN A 92 -5.01 7.76 8.90
N ARG A 93 -4.24 8.81 8.63
CA ARG A 93 -3.84 9.24 7.28
C ARG A 93 -3.16 8.15 6.45
N GLU A 94 -2.49 7.19 7.08
CA GLU A 94 -1.76 6.14 6.38
C GLU A 94 -2.65 4.94 6.01
N GLU A 95 -3.85 4.83 6.62
CA GLU A 95 -4.79 3.74 6.40
C GLU A 95 -5.22 3.67 4.92
N GLY A 96 -4.62 2.72 4.20
CA GLY A 96 -4.82 2.52 2.76
C GLY A 96 -4.25 3.60 1.85
N ALA A 97 -3.28 4.38 2.32
CA ALA A 97 -2.57 5.40 1.53
C ALA A 97 -1.07 5.47 1.83
N TRP A 98 -0.48 4.41 2.42
CA TRP A 98 0.93 4.38 2.83
C TRP A 98 1.89 4.74 1.69
N LEU A 99 1.80 4.05 0.54
CA LEU A 99 2.70 4.31 -0.60
C LEU A 99 2.50 5.70 -1.18
N ARG A 100 1.25 6.17 -1.25
CA ARG A 100 0.94 7.56 -1.65
C ARG A 100 1.59 8.56 -0.70
N THR A 101 1.53 8.32 0.60
CA THR A 101 2.15 9.19 1.60
C THR A 101 3.67 9.21 1.46
N LEU A 102 4.30 8.07 1.14
CA LEU A 102 5.72 7.99 0.84
C LEU A 102 6.09 8.77 -0.44
N VAL A 103 5.36 8.55 -1.54
CA VAL A 103 5.63 9.23 -2.82
C VAL A 103 5.41 10.73 -2.69
N ASN A 104 4.24 11.16 -2.23
CA ASN A 104 3.93 12.58 -2.04
C ASN A 104 4.94 13.26 -1.09
N GLY A 105 5.36 12.57 -0.03
CA GLY A 105 6.33 13.11 0.94
C GLY A 105 7.77 13.21 0.41
N LYS A 106 8.14 12.43 -0.62
CA LYS A 106 9.49 12.44 -1.21
C LYS A 106 9.58 13.25 -2.50
N THR A 107 8.55 13.22 -3.35
CA THR A 107 8.55 13.86 -4.67
C THR A 107 7.73 15.14 -4.72
N GLY A 108 6.85 15.38 -3.75
CA GLY A 108 5.90 16.49 -3.76
C GLY A 108 4.72 16.30 -4.73
N TRP A 109 4.64 15.16 -5.43
CA TRP A 109 3.56 14.92 -6.39
C TRP A 109 2.25 14.62 -5.66
N ASN A 110 1.15 15.29 -6.04
CA ASN A 110 -0.17 14.97 -5.50
C ASN A 110 -0.88 13.94 -6.37
N LEU A 111 -0.44 12.68 -6.28
CA LEU A 111 -1.07 11.60 -7.05
C LEU A 111 -2.45 11.25 -6.48
N SER A 112 -3.44 11.11 -7.37
CA SER A 112 -4.78 10.65 -6.99
C SER A 112 -4.71 9.22 -6.47
N ARG A 113 -5.66 8.87 -5.59
CA ARG A 113 -5.75 7.51 -5.01
C ARG A 113 -5.89 6.45 -6.11
N THR A 114 -6.76 6.71 -7.08
CA THR A 114 -7.00 5.82 -8.22
C THR A 114 -5.74 5.62 -9.06
N ALA A 115 -4.98 6.69 -9.35
CA ALA A 115 -3.74 6.57 -10.11
C ALA A 115 -2.70 5.72 -9.38
N MET A 116 -2.56 5.92 -8.06
CA MET A 116 -1.66 5.12 -7.24
C MET A 116 -2.09 3.65 -7.18
N ASP A 117 -3.39 3.37 -7.01
CA ASP A 117 -3.91 2.01 -7.00
C ASP A 117 -3.69 1.31 -8.35
N ILE A 118 -3.92 2.00 -9.47
CA ILE A 118 -3.63 1.47 -10.81
C ILE A 118 -2.14 1.15 -10.95
N PHE A 119 -1.27 2.07 -10.53
CA PHE A 119 0.17 1.89 -10.57
C PHE A 119 0.62 0.66 -9.75
N ILE A 120 0.19 0.57 -8.49
CA ILE A 120 0.52 -0.55 -7.60
C ILE A 120 0.03 -1.88 -8.20
N ASN A 121 -1.23 -1.93 -8.63
CA ASN A 121 -1.79 -3.16 -9.20
C ASN A 121 -1.10 -3.56 -10.50
N GLY A 122 -0.73 -2.60 -11.36
CA GLY A 122 0.02 -2.85 -12.58
C GLY A 122 1.40 -3.43 -12.30
N VAL A 123 2.14 -2.84 -11.35
CA VAL A 123 3.46 -3.34 -10.93
C VAL A 123 3.35 -4.73 -10.29
N MET A 124 2.34 -4.98 -9.46
CA MET A 124 2.11 -6.30 -8.88
C MET A 124 1.84 -7.38 -9.94
N VAL A 125 0.97 -7.08 -10.92
CA VAL A 125 0.68 -8.01 -12.02
C VAL A 125 1.94 -8.27 -12.85
N LEU A 126 2.72 -7.24 -13.16
CA LEU A 126 3.99 -7.39 -13.87
C LEU A 126 4.94 -8.34 -13.16
N PHE A 127 5.19 -8.15 -11.86
CA PHE A 127 6.10 -9.04 -11.11
C PHE A 127 5.53 -10.45 -10.94
N TRP A 128 4.22 -10.59 -10.81
CA TRP A 128 3.57 -11.90 -10.79
C TRP A 128 3.76 -12.66 -12.12
N LEU A 129 3.60 -11.98 -13.26
CA LEU A 129 3.86 -12.56 -14.58
C LEU A 129 5.34 -12.92 -14.78
N LEU A 130 6.27 -12.09 -14.30
CA LEU A 130 7.70 -12.40 -14.31
C LEU A 130 8.02 -13.64 -13.47
N ALA A 131 7.41 -13.78 -12.29
CA ALA A 131 7.53 -14.99 -11.48
C ALA A 131 6.99 -16.24 -12.19
N LEU A 132 5.84 -16.13 -12.87
CA LEU A 132 5.28 -17.23 -13.67
C LEU A 132 6.19 -17.62 -14.82
N ALA A 133 6.73 -16.65 -15.56
CA ALA A 133 7.66 -16.90 -16.65
C ALA A 133 8.93 -17.60 -16.15
N ARG A 134 9.45 -17.18 -15.00
CA ARG A 134 10.60 -17.84 -14.37
C ARG A 134 10.27 -19.25 -13.90
N LEU A 135 9.09 -19.49 -13.32
CA LEU A 135 8.68 -20.84 -12.90
C LEU A 135 8.63 -21.79 -14.10
N ARG A 136 8.18 -21.32 -15.27
CA ARG A 136 8.22 -22.11 -16.50
C ARG A 136 9.63 -22.47 -16.95
N ALA A 137 10.64 -21.64 -16.68
CA ALA A 137 12.02 -21.96 -17.00
C ALA A 137 12.61 -23.07 -16.11
N TRP A 138 11.89 -23.49 -15.06
CA TRP A 138 12.29 -24.57 -14.15
C TRP A 138 11.62 -25.92 -14.49
N VAL A 139 10.57 -25.90 -15.32
CA VAL A 139 9.80 -27.07 -15.75
C VAL A 139 10.29 -27.52 -17.12
#